data_AF-A0A1Y2FQ39-F1
#
_entry.id   AF-A0A1Y2FQ39-F1
#
_cell.length_a   1.000
_cell.length_b   1.000
_cell.length_c   1.000
_cell.angle_alpha   90.00
_cell.angle_beta   90.00
_cell.angle_gamma   90.00
#
_symmetry.space_group_name_H-M   'P 1'
#
loop_
_entity.id
_entity.type
_entity.pdbx_description
1 polymer ?
#
loop_
_entity_poly.entity_id
_entity_poly.type
_entity_poly.pdbx_seq_one_letter_code
_entity_poly.pdbx_strand_id
1 'polypeptide(L)'
;MGRGSQLGGAKAVAARYGSLLVVKRTIELAASLKATFEPVLLLHLYPRSSIDIYLQILEVDGSLLQAAINATTLALISAGLPLTDYVCSLSLASYPSISPSAAPQIPPFTLSTPSVPHSNKESGTIGSGSTTLLDLCQQEEQSLPNVTVAVLPRSGKVTLVNLETRVGVGRFEEMLRWGVEGSKVVQGAMEEAVHTWAQSLAAPSKGLANLFPGIAGSKPEGEDEEMDD
;
A
#
# COMPACT_ATOMS: atom_id res chain seq x y z
N MET A 1 31.05 49.60 18.83
CA MET A 1 30.56 48.20 18.89
C MET A 1 29.06 48.19 18.57
N GLY A 2 28.64 47.51 17.51
CA GLY A 2 27.21 47.45 17.17
C GLY A 2 26.96 46.61 15.91
N ARG A 3 27.12 45.28 16.02
CA ARG A 3 26.68 44.31 15.00
C ARG A 3 25.97 43.17 15.71
N GLY A 4 24.64 43.12 15.63
CA GLY A 4 23.84 42.07 16.25
C GLY A 4 22.35 42.22 15.97
N SER A 5 21.90 42.05 14.73
CA SER A 5 20.45 41.93 14.45
C SER A 5 20.05 41.20 13.14
N GLN A 6 20.95 40.58 12.38
CA GLN A 6 20.59 39.99 11.07
C GLN A 6 20.26 38.48 11.04
N LEU A 7 20.42 37.71 12.13
CA LEU A 7 20.21 36.25 12.08
C LEU A 7 18.74 35.77 12.25
N GLY A 8 17.80 36.65 12.60
CA GLY A 8 16.39 36.27 12.84
C GLY A 8 15.56 36.07 11.56
N GLY A 9 15.89 36.79 10.47
CA GLY A 9 15.11 36.75 9.23
C GLY A 9 15.25 35.43 8.44
N ALA A 10 16.45 34.87 8.38
CA ALA A 10 16.72 33.66 7.59
C ALA A 10 15.99 32.41 8.13
N LYS A 11 15.89 32.24 9.46
CA LYS A 11 15.11 31.14 10.07
C LYS A 11 13.61 31.27 9.84
N ALA A 12 13.05 32.48 9.89
CA ALA A 12 11.63 32.71 9.66
C ALA A 12 11.24 32.49 8.18
N VAL A 13 12.11 32.86 7.24
CA VAL A 13 11.91 32.59 5.82
C VAL A 13 12.04 31.10 5.52
N ALA A 14 13.05 30.41 6.05
CA ALA A 14 13.21 28.96 5.88
C ALA A 14 12.02 28.16 6.46
N ALA A 15 11.49 28.57 7.62
CA ALA A 15 10.30 27.96 8.20
C ALA A 15 9.04 28.18 7.33
N ARG A 16 8.84 29.41 6.80
CA ARG A 16 7.72 29.71 5.90
C ARG A 16 7.80 28.96 4.58
N TYR A 17 8.99 28.85 3.98
CA TYR A 17 9.20 28.06 2.77
C TYR A 17 9.04 26.56 3.03
N GLY A 18 9.53 26.05 4.16
CA GLY A 18 9.33 24.66 4.58
C GLY A 18 7.85 24.30 4.72
N SER A 19 7.06 25.15 5.41
CA SER A 19 5.61 24.95 5.52
C SER A 19 4.91 25.02 4.16
N LEU A 20 5.32 25.92 3.26
CA LEU A 20 4.73 26.05 1.93
C LEU A 20 5.01 24.81 1.04
N LEU A 21 6.21 24.25 1.12
CA LEU A 21 6.58 23.03 0.38
C LEU A 21 5.83 21.80 0.90
N VAL A 22 5.68 21.68 2.22
CA VAL A 22 4.88 20.63 2.84
C VAL A 22 3.41 20.74 2.40
N VAL A 23 2.84 21.95 2.43
CA VAL A 23 1.47 22.19 1.98
C VAL A 23 1.27 21.82 0.51
N LYS A 24 2.21 22.20 -0.38
CA LYS A 24 2.14 21.82 -1.80
C LYS A 24 2.15 20.29 -1.99
N ARG A 25 3.09 19.59 -1.34
CA ARG A 25 3.19 18.13 -1.44
C ARG A 25 1.92 17.43 -0.96
N THR A 26 1.32 17.91 0.15
CA THR A 26 0.06 17.35 0.66
C THR A 26 -1.11 17.61 -0.30
N ILE A 27 -1.15 18.78 -0.94
CA ILE A 27 -2.18 19.09 -1.96
C ILE A 27 -2.05 18.16 -3.18
N GLU A 28 -0.83 17.92 -3.67
CA GLU A 28 -0.57 17.01 -4.78
C GLU A 28 -0.93 15.56 -4.44
N LEU A 29 -0.61 15.12 -3.21
CA LEU A 29 -1.02 13.81 -2.70
C LEU A 29 -2.55 13.68 -2.66
N ALA A 30 -3.24 14.67 -2.09
CA ALA A 30 -4.70 14.66 -2.02
C ALA A 30 -5.37 14.67 -3.40
N ALA A 31 -4.81 15.43 -4.35
CA ALA A 31 -5.27 15.46 -5.74
C ALA A 31 -5.09 14.10 -6.42
N SER A 32 -3.93 13.45 -6.22
CA SER A 32 -3.65 12.11 -6.76
C SER A 32 -4.58 11.06 -6.16
N LEU A 33 -4.83 11.14 -4.85
CA LEU A 33 -5.74 10.25 -4.14
C LEU A 33 -7.17 10.39 -4.67
N LYS A 34 -7.66 11.62 -4.79
CA LYS A 34 -8.99 11.90 -5.35
C LYS A 34 -9.11 11.33 -6.76
N ALA A 35 -8.15 11.63 -7.64
CA ALA A 35 -8.16 11.14 -9.02
C ALA A 35 -8.12 9.61 -9.11
N THR A 36 -7.47 8.95 -8.15
CA THR A 36 -7.38 7.48 -8.07
C THR A 36 -8.71 6.85 -7.67
N PHE A 37 -9.44 7.42 -6.69
CA PHE A 37 -10.67 6.83 -6.14
C PHE A 37 -11.96 7.28 -6.82
N GLU A 38 -11.97 8.45 -7.48
CA GLU A 38 -13.13 8.98 -8.20
C GLU A 38 -13.73 8.00 -9.23
N PRO A 39 -12.95 7.30 -10.08
CA PRO A 39 -13.50 6.31 -11.01
C PRO A 39 -13.85 4.96 -10.35
N VAL A 40 -13.38 4.70 -9.12
CA VAL A 40 -13.55 3.41 -8.44
C VAL A 40 -14.80 3.41 -7.56
N LEU A 41 -15.12 4.56 -6.96
CA LEU A 41 -16.32 4.79 -6.17
C LEU A 41 -17.56 4.87 -7.06
N LEU A 42 -18.64 4.18 -6.67
CA LEU A 42 -19.92 4.23 -7.36
C LEU A 42 -20.70 5.50 -6.99
N LEU A 43 -20.18 6.66 -7.41
CA LEU A 43 -20.69 8.00 -7.04
C LEU A 43 -22.15 8.24 -7.45
N HIS A 44 -22.64 7.54 -8.48
CA HIS A 44 -24.04 7.64 -8.92
C HIS A 44 -25.06 7.16 -7.87
N LEU A 45 -24.62 6.34 -6.90
CA LEU A 45 -25.46 5.89 -5.78
C LEU A 45 -25.62 6.96 -4.69
N TYR A 46 -24.80 8.01 -4.72
CA TYR A 46 -24.76 9.08 -3.70
C TYR A 46 -24.99 10.47 -4.30
N PRO A 47 -26.10 10.71 -5.02
CA PRO A 47 -26.38 12.02 -5.58
C PRO A 47 -26.63 13.04 -4.44
N ARG A 48 -26.01 14.23 -4.55
CA ARG A 48 -26.09 15.32 -3.56
C ARG A 48 -25.44 15.02 -2.21
N SER A 49 -24.59 14.00 -2.13
CA SER A 49 -23.77 13.70 -0.94
C SER A 49 -22.34 14.18 -1.15
N SER A 50 -21.63 14.46 -0.04
CA SER A 50 -20.17 14.64 -0.02
C SER A 50 -19.54 13.44 0.68
N ILE A 51 -18.39 12.98 0.16
CA ILE A 51 -17.56 11.96 0.81
C ILE A 51 -16.24 12.64 1.13
N ASP A 52 -16.02 12.89 2.42
CA ASP A 52 -14.83 13.57 2.91
C ASP A 52 -13.88 12.55 3.54
N ILE A 53 -12.67 12.43 2.98
CA ILE A 53 -11.65 11.47 3.42
C ILE A 53 -10.57 12.23 4.19
N TYR A 54 -10.35 11.84 5.45
CA TYR A 54 -9.32 12.42 6.31
C TYR A 54 -8.18 11.43 6.51
N LEU A 55 -6.98 11.80 6.07
CA LEU A 55 -5.76 11.05 6.30
C LEU A 55 -4.86 11.79 7.29
N GLN A 56 -4.57 11.15 8.42
CA GLN A 56 -3.63 11.64 9.41
C GLN A 56 -2.39 10.77 9.41
N ILE A 57 -1.26 11.36 9.04
CA ILE A 57 0.02 10.69 8.98
C ILE A 57 0.67 10.82 10.36
N LEU A 58 0.81 9.69 11.06
CA LEU A 58 1.43 9.65 12.38
C LEU A 58 2.96 9.54 12.28
N GLU A 59 3.42 8.72 11.35
CA GLU A 59 4.83 8.45 11.09
C GLU A 59 5.03 8.21 9.59
N VAL A 60 6.22 8.55 9.08
CA VAL A 60 6.58 8.37 7.68
C VAL A 60 7.93 7.68 7.60
N ASP A 61 7.95 6.48 7.04
CA ASP A 61 9.17 5.74 6.71
C ASP A 61 9.19 5.32 5.24
N GLY A 62 8.92 6.29 4.36
CA GLY A 62 8.89 6.10 2.91
C GLY A 62 7.53 5.66 2.37
N SER A 63 7.42 5.66 1.03
CA SER A 63 6.26 5.16 0.27
C SER A 63 4.91 5.75 0.74
N LEU A 64 4.90 7.04 1.09
CA LEU A 64 3.75 7.71 1.71
C LEU A 64 2.49 7.62 0.84
N LEU A 65 2.63 7.81 -0.47
CA LEU A 65 1.51 7.74 -1.42
C LEU A 65 0.92 6.33 -1.52
N GLN A 66 1.77 5.30 -1.50
CA GLN A 66 1.34 3.91 -1.45
C GLN A 66 0.52 3.64 -0.18
N ALA A 67 1.07 3.98 0.98
CA ALA A 67 0.41 3.76 2.27
C ALA A 67 -0.93 4.49 2.34
N ALA A 68 -0.97 5.75 1.87
CA ALA A 68 -2.18 6.55 1.82
C ALA A 68 -3.28 5.91 0.97
N ILE A 69 -2.96 5.43 -0.25
CA ILE A 69 -3.93 4.75 -1.13
C ILE A 69 -4.45 3.48 -0.46
N ASN A 70 -3.54 2.65 0.05
CA ASN A 70 -3.88 1.38 0.69
C ASN A 70 -4.78 1.57 1.93
N ALA A 71 -4.45 2.55 2.79
CA ALA A 71 -5.26 2.91 3.94
C ALA A 71 -6.64 3.46 3.54
N THR A 72 -6.70 4.26 2.47
CA THR A 72 -7.96 4.81 1.97
C THR A 72 -8.89 3.71 1.47
N THR A 73 -8.38 2.71 0.74
CA THR A 73 -9.18 1.56 0.29
C THR A 73 -9.82 0.85 1.48
N LEU A 74 -9.06 0.55 2.53
CA LEU A 74 -9.57 -0.11 3.74
C LEU A 74 -10.58 0.78 4.48
N ALA A 75 -10.33 2.08 4.58
CA ALA A 75 -11.25 3.03 5.23
C ALA A 75 -12.60 3.12 4.49
N LEU A 76 -12.58 3.14 3.15
CA LEU A 76 -13.80 3.18 2.34
C LEU A 76 -14.62 1.88 2.49
N ILE A 77 -13.95 0.73 2.55
CA ILE A 77 -14.59 -0.57 2.80
C ILE A 77 -15.20 -0.60 4.20
N SER A 78 -14.45 -0.15 5.21
CA SER A 78 -14.93 -0.09 6.59
C SER A 78 -16.14 0.84 6.74
N ALA A 79 -16.17 1.94 5.99
CA ALA A 79 -17.31 2.87 5.93
C ALA A 79 -18.53 2.30 5.16
N GLY A 80 -18.39 1.15 4.50
CA GLY A 80 -19.46 0.54 3.71
C GLY A 80 -19.74 1.26 2.38
N LEU A 81 -18.76 1.99 1.83
CA LEU A 81 -18.89 2.63 0.53
C LEU A 81 -18.72 1.60 -0.61
N PRO A 82 -19.64 1.54 -1.59
CA PRO A 82 -19.58 0.58 -2.68
C PRO A 82 -18.48 0.96 -3.66
N LEU A 83 -17.48 0.07 -3.76
CA LEU A 83 -16.34 0.15 -4.67
C LEU A 83 -16.52 -0.83 -5.82
N THR A 84 -16.08 -0.44 -7.02
CA THR A 84 -16.01 -1.34 -8.19
C THR A 84 -14.94 -2.41 -8.04
N ASP A 85 -13.81 -2.06 -7.41
CA ASP A 85 -12.70 -2.95 -7.13
C ASP A 85 -11.87 -2.42 -5.95
N TYR A 86 -10.99 -3.27 -5.40
CA TYR A 86 -9.93 -2.81 -4.50
C TYR A 86 -8.96 -1.92 -5.27
N VAL A 87 -8.40 -0.91 -4.59
CA VAL A 87 -7.24 -0.17 -5.11
C VAL A 87 -6.04 -0.55 -4.27
N CYS A 88 -5.05 -1.17 -4.92
CA CYS A 88 -3.81 -1.55 -4.28
C CYS A 88 -2.66 -0.76 -4.92
N SER A 89 -1.88 -0.10 -4.08
CA SER A 89 -0.72 0.66 -4.48
C SER A 89 0.57 -0.02 -4.03
N LEU A 90 1.61 0.18 -4.84
CA LEU A 90 2.96 -0.34 -4.63
C LEU A 90 4.00 0.67 -5.12
N SER A 91 5.05 0.83 -4.33
CA SER A 91 6.26 1.55 -4.66
C SER A 91 7.32 0.53 -5.06
N LEU A 92 7.97 0.82 -6.18
CA LEU A 92 8.96 -0.03 -6.81
C LEU A 92 10.23 0.78 -7.02
N ALA A 93 11.40 0.19 -6.76
CA ALA A 93 12.70 0.77 -7.11
C ALA A 93 13.53 -0.17 -7.97
N SER A 94 14.29 0.42 -8.89
CA SER A 94 15.30 -0.30 -9.65
C SER A 94 16.63 -0.26 -8.91
N TYR A 95 17.04 -1.39 -8.35
CA TYR A 95 18.35 -1.53 -7.73
C TYR A 95 19.38 -2.01 -8.76
N PRO A 96 20.46 -1.26 -9.01
CA PRO A 96 21.49 -1.69 -9.97
C PRO A 96 22.20 -2.93 -9.43
N SER A 97 22.02 -4.08 -10.07
CA SER A 97 22.84 -5.25 -9.76
C SER A 97 24.20 -5.00 -10.43
N ILE A 98 25.20 -4.67 -9.63
CA ILE A 98 26.59 -4.68 -10.10
C ILE A 98 26.87 -6.09 -10.61
N SER A 99 27.19 -6.22 -11.91
CA SER A 99 27.84 -7.44 -12.40
C SER A 99 29.11 -7.63 -11.54
N PRO A 100 29.29 -8.77 -10.85
CA PRO A 100 30.30 -8.89 -9.80
C PRO A 100 31.69 -8.84 -10.41
N SER A 101 32.26 -7.64 -10.54
CA SER A 101 33.64 -7.46 -11.02
C SER A 101 34.68 -7.78 -9.95
N ALA A 102 34.27 -8.07 -8.71
CA ALA A 102 35.11 -8.61 -7.66
C ALA A 102 34.25 -9.40 -6.65
N ALA A 103 34.78 -10.53 -6.17
CA ALA A 103 34.14 -11.32 -5.13
C ALA A 103 33.87 -10.44 -3.89
N PRO A 104 32.66 -10.48 -3.31
CA PRO A 104 32.35 -9.72 -2.10
C PRO A 104 33.31 -10.10 -0.96
N GLN A 105 34.01 -9.12 -0.37
CA GLN A 105 34.88 -9.34 0.80
C GLN A 105 34.09 -9.35 2.11
N ILE A 106 32.88 -9.90 2.09
CA ILE A 106 32.06 -10.10 3.28
C ILE A 106 32.35 -11.53 3.77
N PRO A 107 32.79 -11.74 5.03
CA PRO A 107 32.98 -13.08 5.55
C PRO A 107 31.66 -13.87 5.54
N PRO A 108 31.71 -15.19 5.33
CA PRO A 108 30.58 -15.96 4.85
C PRO A 108 29.51 -16.12 5.95
N PHE A 109 28.40 -15.41 5.82
CA PHE A 109 27.12 -15.93 6.29
C PHE A 109 26.31 -16.32 5.04
N THR A 110 26.12 -17.62 4.88
CA THR A 110 25.33 -18.21 3.80
C THR A 110 23.87 -17.85 3.99
N LEU A 111 23.39 -16.88 3.22
CA LEU A 111 21.96 -16.65 3.00
C LEU A 111 21.43 -17.90 2.29
N SER A 112 20.76 -18.80 3.00
CA SER A 112 20.05 -19.92 2.39
C SER A 112 18.83 -19.37 1.67
N THR A 113 19.00 -18.92 0.44
CA THR A 113 17.89 -18.68 -0.46
C THR A 113 17.37 -20.05 -0.92
N PRO A 114 16.12 -20.44 -0.57
CA PRO A 114 15.53 -21.62 -1.18
C PRO A 114 15.47 -21.39 -2.69
N SER A 115 15.82 -22.42 -3.46
CA SER A 115 15.79 -22.40 -4.92
C SER A 115 14.35 -22.25 -5.39
N VAL A 116 13.90 -21.01 -5.61
CA VAL A 116 12.58 -20.75 -6.16
C VAL A 116 12.59 -21.21 -7.62
N PRO A 117 11.73 -22.16 -8.02
CA PRO A 117 11.73 -22.71 -9.37
C PRO A 117 10.99 -21.76 -10.31
N HIS A 118 11.62 -20.65 -10.66
CA HIS A 118 11.18 -19.84 -11.80
C HIS A 118 12.25 -19.89 -12.88
N SER A 119 12.00 -20.79 -13.82
CA SER A 119 12.44 -20.81 -15.22
C SER A 119 13.18 -19.55 -15.66
N ASN A 120 14.49 -19.50 -15.41
CA ASN A 120 15.40 -18.69 -16.21
C ASN A 120 15.57 -19.40 -17.57
N LYS A 121 14.52 -19.37 -18.39
CA LYS A 121 14.68 -19.62 -19.82
C LYS A 121 15.40 -18.38 -20.35
N GLU A 122 16.69 -18.53 -20.62
CA GLU A 122 17.46 -17.62 -21.46
C GLU A 122 16.69 -17.40 -22.77
N SER A 123 15.91 -16.33 -22.81
CA SER A 123 15.29 -15.82 -24.01
C SER A 123 15.77 -14.39 -24.20
N GLY A 124 16.99 -14.26 -24.73
CA GLY A 124 17.29 -13.33 -25.82
C GLY A 124 16.89 -11.86 -25.72
N THR A 125 16.74 -11.27 -24.53
CA THR A 125 16.71 -9.80 -24.38
C THR A 125 17.68 -9.39 -23.30
N ILE A 126 18.57 -8.47 -23.66
CA ILE A 126 19.65 -7.90 -22.85
C ILE A 126 19.02 -7.13 -21.67
N GLY A 127 18.56 -7.85 -20.66
CA GLY A 127 18.16 -7.31 -19.37
C GLY A 127 19.44 -6.93 -18.65
N SER A 128 19.78 -5.65 -18.67
CA SER A 128 20.83 -5.08 -17.82
C SER A 128 20.64 -5.65 -16.39
N GLY A 129 21.70 -5.96 -15.66
CA GLY A 129 21.55 -6.52 -14.31
C GLY A 129 20.96 -5.51 -13.35
N SER A 130 19.64 -5.47 -13.14
CA SER A 130 19.05 -4.71 -12.03
C SER A 130 17.88 -5.49 -11.45
N THR A 131 17.77 -5.48 -10.12
CA THR A 131 16.70 -6.15 -9.39
C THR A 131 15.64 -5.12 -9.02
N THR A 132 14.36 -5.48 -9.15
CA THR A 132 13.27 -4.62 -8.69
C THR A 132 13.02 -4.86 -7.21
N LEU A 133 13.06 -3.78 -6.41
CA LEU A 133 12.68 -3.78 -5.00
C LEU A 133 11.24 -3.30 -4.86
N LEU A 134 10.52 -3.88 -3.92
CA LEU A 134 9.14 -3.57 -3.55
C LEU A 134 9.12 -3.01 -2.14
N ASP A 135 8.15 -2.14 -1.85
CA ASP A 135 7.90 -1.59 -0.50
C ASP A 135 9.10 -0.84 0.08
N LEU A 136 9.42 0.29 -0.57
CA LEU A 136 10.62 1.06 -0.29
C LEU A 136 10.52 1.78 1.04
N CYS A 137 11.55 1.65 1.87
CA CYS A 137 11.77 2.52 3.02
C CYS A 137 12.27 3.90 2.59
N GLN A 138 12.26 4.86 3.52
CA GLN A 138 12.69 6.24 3.22
C GLN A 138 14.10 6.33 2.62
N GLN A 139 15.03 5.48 3.09
CA GLN A 139 16.41 5.49 2.59
C GLN A 139 16.50 4.96 1.14
N GLU A 140 15.71 3.94 0.80
CA GLU A 140 15.66 3.38 -0.55
C GLU A 140 14.99 4.34 -1.53
N GLU A 141 13.88 4.96 -1.12
CA GLU A 141 13.15 5.95 -1.92
C GLU A 141 14.05 7.14 -2.30
N GLN A 142 14.92 7.59 -1.38
CA GLN A 142 15.85 8.70 -1.63
C GLN A 142 17.08 8.31 -2.47
N SER A 143 17.46 7.03 -2.48
CA SER A 143 18.71 6.58 -3.08
C SER A 143 18.55 5.87 -4.42
N LEU A 144 17.36 5.34 -4.71
CA LEU A 144 17.10 4.53 -5.89
C LEU A 144 16.07 5.18 -6.82
N PRO A 145 16.17 4.94 -8.14
CA PRO A 145 15.12 5.31 -9.07
C PRO A 145 13.84 4.53 -8.75
N ASN A 146 12.81 5.24 -8.31
CA ASN A 146 11.53 4.70 -7.90
C ASN A 146 10.34 5.18 -8.76
N VAL A 147 9.27 4.39 -8.70
CA VAL A 147 7.93 4.69 -9.22
C VAL A 147 6.89 4.13 -8.25
N THR A 148 5.80 4.86 -8.04
CA THR A 148 4.62 4.37 -7.33
C THR A 148 3.51 4.09 -8.33
N VAL A 149 2.87 2.93 -8.22
CA VAL A 149 1.77 2.50 -9.10
C VAL A 149 0.56 2.10 -8.28
N ALA A 150 -0.64 2.50 -8.72
CA ALA A 150 -1.90 2.02 -8.15
C ALA A 150 -2.65 1.20 -9.20
N VAL A 151 -3.11 0.02 -8.80
CA VAL A 151 -3.70 -0.98 -9.68
C VAL A 151 -5.03 -1.45 -9.10
N LEU A 152 -5.99 -1.71 -9.99
CA LEU A 152 -7.24 -2.39 -9.72
C LEU A 152 -7.00 -3.90 -9.92
N PRO A 153 -6.80 -4.70 -8.85
CA PRO A 153 -6.26 -6.05 -8.97
C PRO A 153 -7.16 -7.02 -9.76
N ARG A 154 -8.49 -6.84 -9.74
CA ARG A 154 -9.43 -7.70 -10.48
C ARG A 154 -9.32 -7.49 -11.99
N SER A 155 -9.12 -6.24 -12.40
CA SER A 155 -9.04 -5.88 -13.83
C SER A 155 -7.61 -5.79 -14.37
N GLY A 156 -6.61 -5.69 -13.48
CA GLY A 156 -5.22 -5.38 -13.83
C GLY A 156 -5.03 -3.96 -14.36
N LYS A 157 -6.06 -3.10 -14.32
CA LYS A 157 -5.99 -1.73 -14.83
C LYS A 157 -5.22 -0.85 -13.84
N VAL A 158 -4.25 -0.11 -14.37
CA VAL A 158 -3.46 0.86 -13.61
C VAL A 158 -4.22 2.19 -13.57
N THR A 159 -4.47 2.72 -12.38
CA THR A 159 -5.19 3.99 -12.15
C THR A 159 -4.26 5.15 -11.91
N LEU A 160 -3.08 4.89 -11.35
CA LEU A 160 -2.05 5.89 -11.07
C LEU A 160 -0.67 5.34 -11.39
N VAL A 161 0.16 6.16 -12.01
CA VAL A 161 1.60 5.96 -12.10
C VAL A 161 2.27 7.28 -11.76
N ASN A 162 3.02 7.31 -10.67
CA ASN A 162 3.77 8.48 -10.22
C ASN A 162 5.27 8.18 -10.28
N LEU A 163 6.00 8.88 -11.13
CA LEU A 163 7.46 8.79 -11.20
C LEU A 163 8.07 9.98 -10.49
N GLU A 164 8.74 9.74 -9.36
CA GLU A 164 9.50 10.79 -8.67
C GLU A 164 10.90 10.97 -9.25
N THR A 165 11.43 9.90 -9.85
CA THR A 165 12.80 9.86 -10.38
C THR A 165 12.82 9.46 -11.85
N ARG A 166 13.96 9.67 -12.50
CA ARG A 166 14.16 9.26 -13.90
C ARG A 166 14.41 7.75 -13.96
N VAL A 167 13.49 7.02 -14.56
CA VAL A 167 13.61 5.58 -14.82
C VAL A 167 13.77 5.34 -16.32
N GLY A 168 14.71 4.48 -16.71
CA GLY A 168 14.87 4.08 -18.11
C GLY A 168 13.69 3.24 -18.58
N VAL A 169 13.24 3.40 -19.83
CA VAL A 169 11.99 2.79 -20.35
C VAL A 169 11.94 1.27 -20.15
N GLY A 170 13.04 0.55 -20.42
CA GLY A 170 13.08 -0.90 -20.21
C GLY A 170 12.96 -1.31 -18.74
N ARG A 171 13.43 -0.47 -17.80
CA ARG A 171 13.25 -0.70 -16.36
C ARG A 171 11.86 -0.36 -15.90
N PHE A 172 11.32 0.74 -16.41
CA PHE A 172 9.95 1.13 -16.13
C PHE A 172 8.96 0.03 -16.51
N GLU A 173 9.13 -0.61 -17.67
CA GLU A 173 8.29 -1.74 -18.09
C GLU A 173 8.39 -2.93 -17.14
N GLU A 174 9.60 -3.32 -16.74
CA GLU A 174 9.85 -4.40 -15.79
C GLU A 174 9.21 -4.09 -14.41
N MET A 175 9.44 -2.88 -13.90
CA MET A 175 8.88 -2.43 -12.62
C MET A 175 7.35 -2.39 -12.67
N LEU A 176 6.76 -1.85 -13.73
CA LEU A 176 5.30 -1.79 -13.89
C LEU A 176 4.69 -3.19 -13.92
N ARG A 177 5.32 -4.14 -14.61
CA ARG A 177 4.89 -5.54 -14.62
C ARG A 177 4.89 -6.14 -13.22
N TRP A 178 5.96 -5.94 -12.45
CA TRP A 178 6.03 -6.39 -11.05
C TRP A 178 5.03 -5.66 -10.15
N GLY A 179 4.72 -4.40 -10.42
CA GLY A 179 3.68 -3.65 -9.73
C GLY A 179 2.29 -4.25 -9.90
N VAL A 180 1.92 -4.63 -11.13
CA VAL A 180 0.62 -5.26 -11.40
C VAL A 180 0.52 -6.68 -10.82
N GLU A 181 1.61 -7.45 -10.83
CA GLU A 181 1.60 -8.79 -10.23
C GLU A 181 1.61 -8.71 -8.69
N GLY A 182 2.45 -7.83 -8.13
CA GLY A 182 2.54 -7.61 -6.69
C GLY A 182 1.25 -7.07 -6.09
N SER A 183 0.45 -6.30 -6.85
CA SER A 183 -0.79 -5.72 -6.33
C SER A 183 -1.80 -6.79 -5.91
N LYS A 184 -1.75 -7.99 -6.51
CA LYS A 184 -2.59 -9.13 -6.11
C LYS A 184 -2.22 -9.67 -4.73
N VAL A 185 -0.94 -9.67 -4.39
CA VAL A 185 -0.46 -10.09 -3.06
C VAL A 185 -0.94 -9.10 -2.00
N VAL A 186 -0.81 -7.79 -2.29
CA VAL A 186 -1.32 -6.73 -1.42
C VAL A 186 -2.83 -6.83 -1.24
N GLN A 187 -3.57 -7.11 -2.33
CA GLN A 187 -5.01 -7.34 -2.27
C GLN A 187 -5.36 -8.50 -1.33
N GLY A 188 -4.68 -9.64 -1.46
CA GLY A 188 -4.91 -10.80 -0.60
C GLY A 188 -4.74 -10.47 0.88
N ALA A 189 -3.68 -9.73 1.22
CA ALA A 189 -3.44 -9.29 2.60
C ALA A 189 -4.52 -8.30 3.09
N MET A 190 -4.98 -7.38 2.25
CA MET A 190 -6.09 -6.47 2.58
C MET A 190 -7.41 -7.22 2.79
N GLU A 191 -7.72 -8.16 1.90
CA GLU A 191 -8.93 -8.97 1.97
C GLU A 191 -8.95 -9.83 3.24
N GLU A 192 -7.82 -10.45 3.58
CA GLU A 192 -7.65 -11.18 4.85
C GLU A 192 -7.87 -10.28 6.07
N ALA A 193 -7.31 -9.07 6.07
CA ALA A 193 -7.51 -8.10 7.14
C ALA A 193 -8.99 -7.67 7.27
N VAL A 194 -9.65 -7.40 6.16
CA VAL A 194 -11.08 -7.05 6.11
C VAL A 194 -11.95 -8.20 6.59
N HIS A 195 -11.66 -9.43 6.18
CA HIS A 195 -12.40 -10.62 6.62
C HIS A 195 -12.25 -10.85 8.12
N THR A 196 -11.03 -10.75 8.64
CA THR A 196 -10.75 -10.90 10.08
C THR A 196 -11.50 -9.84 10.88
N TRP A 197 -11.45 -8.58 10.43
CA TRP A 197 -12.21 -7.49 11.05
C TRP A 197 -13.72 -7.74 10.99
N ALA A 198 -14.27 -8.11 9.83
CA ALA A 198 -15.71 -8.36 9.67
C ALA A 198 -16.20 -9.53 10.54
N GLN A 199 -15.41 -10.60 10.66
CA GLN A 199 -15.71 -11.72 11.56
C GLN A 199 -15.75 -11.29 13.02
N SER A 200 -14.83 -10.41 13.44
CA SER A 200 -14.83 -9.87 14.81
C SER A 200 -16.09 -9.08 15.15
N LEU A 201 -16.71 -8.43 14.16
CA LEU A 201 -17.98 -7.72 14.30
C LEU A 201 -19.20 -8.66 14.26
N ALA A 202 -19.10 -9.75 13.49
CA ALA A 202 -20.16 -10.74 13.35
C ALA A 202 -20.27 -11.68 14.57
N ALA A 203 -19.19 -11.84 15.35
CA ALA A 203 -19.24 -12.62 16.58
C ALA A 203 -20.35 -12.08 17.50
N PRO A 204 -21.32 -12.91 17.91
CA PRO A 204 -22.43 -12.44 18.74
C PRO A 204 -21.86 -11.88 20.04
N SER A 205 -21.99 -10.57 20.21
CA SER A 205 -21.65 -9.93 21.47
C SER A 205 -22.48 -10.61 22.55
N LYS A 206 -21.81 -11.30 23.49
CA LYS A 206 -22.44 -12.01 24.61
C LYS A 206 -23.41 -11.10 25.40
N GLY A 207 -23.23 -9.78 25.32
CA GLY A 207 -24.15 -8.79 25.88
C GLY A 207 -25.54 -8.76 25.20
N LEU A 208 -25.62 -8.94 23.89
CA LEU A 208 -26.89 -8.85 23.14
C LEU A 208 -27.75 -10.13 23.30
N ALA A 209 -27.10 -11.29 23.41
CA ALA A 209 -27.76 -12.55 23.76
C ALA A 209 -28.35 -12.53 25.19
N ASN A 210 -27.68 -11.86 26.13
CA ASN A 210 -28.20 -11.66 27.49
C ASN A 210 -29.34 -10.62 27.56
N LEU A 211 -29.42 -9.70 26.58
CA LEU A 211 -30.46 -8.67 26.49
C LEU A 211 -31.73 -9.15 25.78
N PHE A 212 -31.62 -10.15 24.89
CA PHE A 212 -32.76 -10.71 24.15
C PHE A 212 -32.75 -12.25 24.23
N PRO A 213 -33.24 -12.83 25.35
CA PRO A 213 -33.20 -14.27 25.60
C PRO A 213 -34.01 -15.13 24.60
N GLY A 214 -34.87 -14.52 23.78
CA GLY A 214 -35.78 -15.22 22.86
C GLY A 214 -35.28 -15.40 21.42
N ILE A 215 -34.10 -14.86 21.07
CA ILE A 215 -33.55 -14.94 19.70
C ILE A 215 -32.40 -15.96 19.56
N ALA A 216 -31.89 -16.47 20.67
CA ALA A 216 -30.96 -17.60 20.67
C ALA A 216 -31.74 -18.88 20.36
N GLY A 217 -31.63 -19.32 19.11
CA GLY A 217 -32.31 -20.49 18.57
C GLY A 217 -32.16 -21.75 19.42
N SER A 218 -33.26 -22.48 19.48
CA SER A 218 -33.38 -23.92 19.70
C SER A 218 -32.07 -24.69 19.71
N LYS A 219 -31.74 -25.22 20.88
CA LYS A 219 -30.82 -26.33 21.10
C LYS A 219 -31.08 -27.44 20.05
N PRO A 220 -30.07 -27.95 19.34
CA PRO A 220 -30.27 -29.15 18.52
C PRO A 220 -30.56 -30.32 19.48
N GLU A 221 -31.77 -30.85 19.39
CA GLU A 221 -32.15 -32.13 19.98
C GLU A 221 -31.69 -33.26 19.05
N GLY A 222 -31.18 -34.34 19.65
CA GLY A 222 -30.84 -35.61 19.00
C GLY A 222 -29.37 -35.71 18.58
N GLU A 223 -28.65 -36.81 18.76
CA GLU A 223 -28.89 -38.19 19.23
C GLU A 223 -27.52 -38.68 19.69
N ASP A 224 -27.44 -39.53 20.73
CA ASP A 224 -26.53 -40.68 20.72
C ASP A 224 -26.91 -41.61 21.89
N GLU A 225 -27.17 -42.84 21.50
CA GLU A 225 -27.53 -44.00 22.30
C GLU A 225 -26.43 -44.34 23.31
N GLU A 226 -26.80 -44.58 24.56
CA GLU A 226 -26.05 -45.50 25.41
C GLU A 226 -27.05 -46.22 26.32
N MET A 227 -27.43 -47.41 25.86
CA MET A 227 -28.16 -48.42 26.60
C MET A 227 -27.09 -49.31 27.24
N ASP A 228 -26.85 -49.14 28.54
CA ASP A 228 -26.15 -50.13 29.35
C ASP A 228 -26.73 -50.17 30.77
N ASP A 229 -26.87 -51.42 31.23
CA ASP A 229 -27.35 -51.98 32.52
C ASP A 229 -28.87 -52.16 32.76
#